data_AF-A0A976IHZ9-F1
#
_entry.id   AF-A0A976IHZ9-F1
#
_cell.length_a   1.000
_cell.length_b   1.000
_cell.length_c   1.000
_cell.angle_alpha   90.00
_cell.angle_beta   90.00
_cell.angle_gamma   90.00
#
_symmetry.space_group_name_H-M   'P 1'
#
loop_
_entity.id
_entity.type
_entity.pdbx_description
1 polymer ?
#
loop_
_entity_poly.entity_id
_entity_poly.type
_entity_poly.pdbx_seq_one_letter_code
_entity_poly.pdbx_strand_id
1 'polypeptide(L)'
;MYRMSMCCMLLDDVNESVNRFKCIKMAIVHDLAESLVGDITPHDGVAEEDKHRMEKEALGEICKTLGNTPSALEIRELWNEYEAGFTEEAKIVKVSGIFKSSTERFSYFFQGF
;
A
#
# COMPACT_ATOMS: atom_id res chain seq x y z
N MET A 1 -2.92 2.26 5.92
CA MET A 1 -2.53 0.88 6.32
C MET A 1 -3.58 0.18 7.19
N TYR A 2 -3.70 0.40 8.51
CA TYR A 2 -4.57 -0.42 9.41
C TYR A 2 -6.03 -0.59 8.97
N ARG A 3 -6.74 0.51 8.67
CA ARG A 3 -8.17 0.45 8.25
C ARG A 3 -8.34 -0.33 6.94
N MET A 4 -7.40 -0.21 6.01
CA MET A 4 -7.43 -0.94 4.74
C MET A 4 -7.25 -2.45 4.95
N SER A 5 -6.33 -2.84 5.81
CA SER A 5 -6.14 -4.25 6.19
C SER A 5 -7.41 -4.82 6.84
N MET A 6 -8.09 -4.05 7.69
CA MET A 6 -9.39 -4.43 8.26
C MET A 6 -10.47 -4.58 7.19
N CYS A 7 -10.55 -3.68 6.21
CA CYS A 7 -11.46 -3.83 5.06
C CYS A 7 -11.14 -5.11 4.26
N CYS A 8 -9.86 -5.41 4.04
CA CYS A 8 -9.44 -6.64 3.36
C CYS A 8 -9.82 -7.90 4.16
N MET A 9 -9.81 -7.86 5.49
CA MET A 9 -10.27 -8.97 6.34
C MET A 9 -11.77 -9.24 6.19
N LEU A 10 -12.57 -8.19 5.97
CA LEU A 10 -14.02 -8.26 5.82
C LEU A 10 -14.47 -8.60 4.39
N LEU A 11 -13.55 -8.78 3.44
CA LEU A 11 -13.90 -9.29 2.12
C LEU A 11 -14.45 -10.70 2.27
N ASP A 12 -15.70 -10.90 1.87
CA ASP A 12 -16.31 -12.22 1.83
C ASP A 12 -15.63 -13.11 0.78
N ASP A 13 -15.68 -14.44 0.96
CA ASP A 13 -15.12 -15.45 0.04
C ASP A 13 -15.86 -15.54 -1.31
N VAL A 14 -16.54 -14.46 -1.72
CA VAL A 14 -17.37 -14.39 -2.94
C VAL A 14 -16.54 -14.65 -4.20
N ASN A 15 -15.22 -14.47 -4.12
CA ASN A 15 -14.30 -14.69 -5.22
C ASN A 15 -13.22 -15.69 -4.80
N GLU A 16 -13.44 -16.99 -5.02
CA GLU A 16 -12.50 -18.07 -4.69
C GLU A 16 -11.09 -17.87 -5.29
N SER A 17 -10.97 -17.03 -6.32
CA SER A 17 -9.70 -16.69 -6.97
C SER A 17 -8.85 -15.65 -6.21
N VAL A 18 -9.41 -14.96 -5.21
CA VAL A 18 -8.72 -13.87 -4.50
C VAL A 18 -8.17 -14.36 -3.17
N ASN A 19 -6.86 -14.24 -2.98
CA ASN A 19 -6.26 -14.58 -1.69
C ASN A 19 -6.38 -13.42 -0.69
N ARG A 20 -7.29 -13.56 0.28
CA ARG A 20 -7.52 -12.57 1.33
C ARG A 20 -6.26 -12.27 2.17
N PHE A 21 -5.51 -13.30 2.54
CA PHE A 21 -4.28 -13.12 3.33
C PHE A 21 -3.24 -12.31 2.57
N LYS A 22 -3.15 -12.52 1.24
CA LYS A 22 -2.30 -11.73 0.36
C LYS A 22 -2.74 -10.27 0.31
N CYS A 23 -4.05 -10.00 0.18
CA CYS A 23 -4.59 -8.64 0.23
C CYS A 23 -4.26 -7.91 1.53
N ILE A 24 -4.39 -8.59 2.68
CA ILE A 24 -4.07 -8.03 4.00
C ILE A 24 -2.58 -7.67 4.07
N LYS A 25 -1.69 -8.60 3.69
CA LYS A 25 -0.24 -8.34 3.69
C LYS A 25 0.11 -7.19 2.75
N MET A 26 -0.43 -7.18 1.54
CA MET A 26 -0.24 -6.12 0.55
C MET A 26 -0.71 -4.75 1.09
N ALA A 27 -1.88 -4.69 1.72
CA ALA A 27 -2.39 -3.47 2.35
C ALA A 27 -1.54 -2.96 3.53
N ILE A 28 -0.75 -3.82 4.17
CA ILE A 28 0.22 -3.40 5.19
C ILE A 28 1.47 -2.83 4.53
N VAL A 29 1.97 -3.46 3.46
CA VAL A 29 3.27 -3.10 2.87
C VAL A 29 3.23 -2.01 1.79
N HIS A 30 2.07 -1.71 1.19
CA HIS A 30 1.98 -0.76 0.07
C HIS A 30 2.56 0.64 0.40
N ASP A 31 2.18 1.20 1.55
CA ASP A 31 2.66 2.51 2.05
C ASP A 31 3.94 2.37 2.91
N LEU A 32 4.62 1.22 2.91
CA LEU A 32 5.77 1.01 3.81
C LEU A 32 6.93 1.98 3.52
N ALA A 33 7.10 2.37 2.26
CA ALA A 33 8.12 3.32 1.82
C ALA A 33 7.89 4.75 2.37
N GLU A 34 6.64 5.13 2.66
CA GLU A 34 6.30 6.45 3.24
C GLU A 34 6.95 6.65 4.63
N SER A 35 7.32 5.56 5.32
CA SER A 35 8.05 5.63 6.59
C SER A 35 9.44 6.29 6.48
N LEU A 36 10.03 6.28 5.28
CA LEU A 36 11.32 6.92 5.00
C LEU A 36 11.18 8.13 4.09
N VAL A 37 10.32 8.06 3.08
CA VAL A 37 10.16 9.10 2.06
C VAL A 37 9.21 10.21 2.52
N GLY A 38 8.31 9.91 3.45
CA GLY A 38 7.15 10.74 3.78
C GLY A 38 5.98 10.50 2.83
N ASP A 39 4.80 10.98 3.22
CA ASP A 39 3.57 10.94 2.42
C ASP A 39 3.63 12.01 1.31
N ILE A 40 4.15 11.63 0.13
CA ILE A 40 4.22 12.52 -1.03
C ILE A 40 2.85 12.55 -1.73
N THR A 41 2.24 13.73 -1.70
CA THR A 41 0.96 14.01 -2.29
C THR A 41 1.12 14.68 -3.68
N PRO A 42 0.09 14.66 -4.54
CA PRO A 42 0.11 15.38 -5.81
C PRO A 42 0.31 16.90 -5.68
N HIS A 43 0.09 17.46 -4.48
CA HIS A 43 0.28 18.88 -4.21
C HIS A 43 1.74 19.26 -3.99
N ASP A 44 2.61 18.29 -3.69
CA ASP A 44 4.03 18.52 -3.45
C ASP A 44 4.83 18.78 -4.73
N GLY A 45 4.19 18.67 -5.91
CA GLY A 45 4.81 18.98 -7.20
C GLY A 45 5.89 17.98 -7.65
N VAL A 46 5.96 16.83 -7.00
CA VAL A 46 6.87 15.73 -7.35
C VAL A 46 6.26 14.93 -8.50
N ALA A 47 7.06 14.64 -9.53
CA ALA A 47 6.63 13.78 -10.63
C ALA A 47 6.37 12.35 -10.14
N GLU A 48 5.38 11.67 -10.72
CA GLU A 48 5.01 10.29 -10.33
C GLU A 48 6.19 9.32 -10.47
N GLU A 49 7.02 9.50 -11.50
CA GLU A 49 8.24 8.72 -11.74
C GLU A 49 9.30 8.92 -10.64
N ASP A 50 9.47 10.15 -10.17
CA ASP A 50 10.39 10.47 -9.08
C ASP A 50 9.88 9.92 -7.75
N LYS A 51 8.57 10.06 -7.49
CA LYS A 51 7.92 9.45 -6.33
C LYS A 51 8.17 7.94 -6.33
N HIS A 52 7.88 7.25 -7.43
CA HIS A 52 8.07 5.80 -7.54
C HIS A 52 9.54 5.40 -7.34
N ARG A 53 10.49 6.18 -7.88
CA ARG A 53 11.92 5.94 -7.68
C ARG A 53 12.32 6.08 -6.21
N MET A 54 11.88 7.14 -5.54
CA MET A 54 12.16 7.38 -4.12
C MET A 54 11.58 6.27 -3.24
N GLU A 55 10.33 5.86 -3.49
CA GLU A 55 9.68 4.79 -2.75
C GLU A 55 10.40 3.44 -2.93
N LYS A 56 10.83 3.15 -4.16
CA LYS A 56 11.59 1.93 -4.47
C LYS A 56 12.96 1.90 -3.78
N GLU A 57 13.66 3.03 -3.74
CA GLU A 57 14.93 3.16 -3.02
C GLU A 57 14.72 2.94 -1.51
N ALA A 58 13.69 3.57 -0.94
CA ALA A 58 13.32 3.40 0.47
C ALA A 58 12.96 1.96 0.82
N LEU A 59 12.14 1.28 0.00
CA LEU A 59 11.83 -0.13 0.21
C LEU A 59 13.10 -0.99 0.17
N GLY A 60 14.05 -0.65 -0.70
CA GLY A 60 15.38 -1.28 -0.75
C GLY A 60 16.13 -1.17 0.58
N GLU A 61 16.16 0.01 1.20
CA GLU A 61 16.79 0.22 2.51
C GLU A 61 16.09 -0.54 3.65
N ILE A 62 14.76 -0.60 3.62
CA ILE A 62 13.97 -1.39 4.59
C ILE A 62 14.31 -2.88 4.45
N CYS A 63 14.32 -3.40 3.22
CA CYS A 63 14.68 -4.79 2.96
C CYS A 63 16.14 -5.11 3.31
N LYS A 64 17.09 -4.17 3.12
CA LYS A 64 18.48 -4.34 3.58
C LYS A 64 18.57 -4.48 5.09
N THR A 65 17.77 -3.70 5.84
CA THR A 65 17.72 -3.76 7.31
C THR A 65 17.20 -5.12 7.80
N LEU A 66 16.27 -5.73 7.04
CA LEU A 66 15.75 -7.07 7.30
C LEU A 66 16.70 -8.20 6.85
N GLY A 67 17.77 -7.88 6.13
CA GLY A 67 18.74 -8.83 5.59
C GLY A 67 18.17 -9.79 4.53
N ASN A 68 18.89 -10.88 4.25
CA ASN A 68 18.46 -11.93 3.31
C ASN A 68 17.43 -12.89 3.93
N THR A 69 16.39 -12.35 4.55
CA THR A 69 15.29 -13.14 5.11
C THR A 69 14.21 -13.40 4.06
N PRO A 70 13.47 -14.52 4.15
CA PRO A 70 12.32 -14.76 3.30
C PRO A 70 11.27 -13.65 3.37
N SER A 71 11.12 -13.01 4.54
CA SER A 71 10.20 -11.89 4.74
C SER A 71 10.59 -10.65 3.94
N ALA A 72 11.89 -10.33 3.81
CA ALA A 72 12.34 -9.20 2.99
C ALA A 72 12.03 -9.43 1.50
N LEU A 73 12.14 -10.68 1.03
CA LEU A 73 11.75 -11.05 -0.33
C LEU A 73 10.24 -10.90 -0.54
N GLU A 74 9.44 -11.42 0.39
CA GLU A 74 7.97 -11.33 0.35
C GLU A 74 7.49 -9.87 0.33
N ILE A 75 8.05 -9.00 1.18
CA ILE A 75 7.71 -7.57 1.20
C ILE A 75 7.98 -6.92 -0.15
N ARG A 76 9.15 -7.20 -0.74
CA ARG A 76 9.53 -6.64 -2.03
C ARG A 76 8.63 -7.14 -3.16
N GLU A 77 8.28 -8.43 -3.17
CA GLU A 77 7.38 -9.00 -4.16
C GLU A 77 5.97 -8.42 -4.06
N LEU A 78 5.42 -8.33 -2.85
CA LEU A 78 4.09 -7.75 -2.60
C LEU A 78 4.03 -6.27 -3.01
N TRP A 79 5.06 -5.48 -2.69
CA TRP A 79 5.11 -4.08 -3.08
C TRP A 79 5.19 -3.92 -4.60
N ASN A 80 6.07 -4.66 -5.27
CA ASN A 80 6.15 -4.64 -6.74
C ASN A 80 4.84 -5.06 -7.41
N GLU A 81 4.14 -6.05 -6.86
CA GLU A 81 2.85 -6.50 -7.36
C GLU A 81 1.76 -5.43 -7.20
N TYR A 82 1.73 -4.77 -6.03
CA TYR A 82 0.84 -3.65 -5.78
C TYR A 82 1.06 -2.52 -6.79
N GLU A 83 2.33 -2.12 -6.98
CA GLU A 83 2.69 -1.06 -7.92
C GLU A 83 2.25 -1.40 -9.34
N ALA A 84 2.57 -2.61 -9.80
CA ALA A 84 2.19 -3.10 -11.13
C ALA A 84 0.67 -3.11 -11.33
N GLY A 85 -0.12 -3.43 -10.29
CA GLY A 85 -1.57 -3.24 -10.29
C GLY A 85 -2.37 -4.19 -11.21
N PHE A 86 -1.77 -5.27 -11.69
CA PHE A 86 -2.42 -6.17 -12.65
C PHE A 86 -3.24 -7.29 -11.97
N THR A 87 -2.82 -7.72 -10.78
CA THR A 87 -3.50 -8.80 -10.05
C THR A 87 -4.81 -8.33 -9.43
N GLU A 88 -5.76 -9.25 -9.25
CA GLU A 88 -7.04 -8.93 -8.63
C GLU A 88 -6.84 -8.45 -7.19
N GLU A 89 -5.89 -9.03 -6.46
CA GLU A 89 -5.50 -8.57 -5.12
C GLU A 89 -5.01 -7.12 -5.15
N ALA A 90 -4.11 -6.76 -6.07
CA ALA A 90 -3.59 -5.40 -6.17
C ALA A 90 -4.70 -4.39 -6.51
N LYS A 91 -5.62 -4.74 -7.41
CA LYS A 91 -6.79 -3.91 -7.74
C LYS A 91 -7.68 -3.69 -6.52
N ILE A 92 -7.98 -4.74 -5.76
CA ILE A 92 -8.80 -4.66 -4.55
C ILE A 92 -8.15 -3.75 -3.50
N VAL A 93 -6.84 -3.87 -3.29
CA VAL A 93 -6.11 -3.03 -2.34
C VAL A 93 -6.07 -1.57 -2.81
N LYS A 94 -5.87 -1.29 -4.10
CA LYS A 94 -5.95 0.08 -4.64
C LYS A 94 -7.33 0.71 -4.46
N VAL A 95 -8.40 -0.04 -4.72
CA VAL A 95 -9.78 0.42 -4.46
C VAL A 95 -10.01 0.70 -2.98
N SER A 96 -9.48 -0.15 -2.10
CA SER A 96 -9.52 0.07 -0.65
C SER A 96 -8.75 1.33 -0.23
N GLY A 97 -7.68 1.68 -0.94
CA GLY A 97 -6.92 2.91 -0.75
C GLY A 97 -7.73 4.16 -1.09
N ILE A 98 -8.54 4.12 -2.15
CA ILE A 98 -9.46 5.22 -2.48
C ILE A 98 -10.48 5.44 -1.35
N PHE A 99 -10.98 4.36 -0.76
CA PHE A 99 -11.88 4.44 0.39
C PHE A 99 -11.20 5.04 1.63
N LYS A 100 -9.94 4.69 1.90
CA LYS A 100 -9.10 5.34 2.95
C LYS A 100 -9.02 6.86 2.71
N SER A 101 -8.57 7.28 1.53
CA SER A 101 -8.42 8.71 1.20
C SER A 101 -9.74 9.48 1.33
N SER A 102 -10.85 8.88 0.89
CA SER A 102 -12.19 9.47 0.99
C SER A 102 -12.66 9.62 2.44
N THR A 103 -12.45 8.60 3.27
CA THR A 103 -12.83 8.64 4.70
C THR A 103 -11.97 9.59 5.52
N GLU A 104 -10.68 9.68 5.22
CA GLU A 104 -9.78 10.68 5.84
C GLU A 104 -10.21 12.10 5.47
N ARG A 105 -10.44 12.37 4.18
CA ARG A 105 -10.93 13.68 3.72
C ARG A 105 -12.27 14.07 4.35
N PHE A 106 -13.18 13.11 4.48
CA PHE A 106 -14.45 13.32 5.18
C PHE A 106 -14.22 13.65 6.66
N SER A 107 -13.33 12.93 7.34
CA SER A 107 -13.00 13.22 8.75
C SER A 107 -12.43 14.64 8.93
N TYR A 108 -11.55 15.09 8.04
CA TYR A 108 -11.00 16.45 8.08
C TYR A 108 -12.09 17.51 7.87
N PHE A 109 -13.01 17.28 6.92
CA PHE A 109 -14.15 18.18 6.67
C PHE A 109 -15.03 18.36 7.92
N PHE A 110 -15.29 17.30 8.69
CA PHE A 110 -16.07 17.39 9.94
C PHE A 110 -15.28 17.99 11.11
N GLN A 111 -13.95 17.91 11.08
CA GLN A 111 -13.07 18.51 12.08
C GLN A 111 -12.77 20.00 11.80
N GLY A 112 -13.23 20.54 10.67
CA GLY A 112 -13.15 21.97 10.36
C GLY A 112 -11.77 22.44 9.90
N PHE A 113 -10.95 21.54 9.35
CA PHE A 113 -9.70 21.86 8.67
C PHE A 113 -9.90 21.96 7.16
#